data_AF-A0A2D4SIJ3-F1
#
_entry.id   AF-A0A2D4SIJ3-F1
#
_cell.length_a   1.000
_cell.length_b   1.000
_cell.length_c   1.000
_cell.angle_alpha   90.00
_cell.angle_beta   90.00
_cell.angle_gamma   90.00
#
_symmetry.space_group_name_H-M   'P 1'
#
loop_
_entity.id
_entity.type
_entity.pdbx_description
1 polymer ?
#
loop_
_entity_poly.entity_id
_entity_poly.type
_entity_poly.pdbx_seq_one_letter_code
_entity_poly.pdbx_strand_id
1 'polypeptide(L)'
;MSTPDTHSQALLADRMNGNFAALEISGEAFAAAYDTPDIGPHIEKDYKGLSYLSWPFAYRYLKQHFPSLYVAFEEKTLGEVVFGTPGAYYVRPYLTDGCRRTVALVFPIMDRKHNAIKELDGRAISDNCQRGAVKAIATFTGLGLRLYAGEDIPTEESNGNTQRAKASSAKKAPATEKPAIQASSTFDGKQSLVDFCQANPLKYEDSKACQMAVKNTLESVGLNTGANVKRPEDFANTITTLVAAWTKDKGVKVTKAEMTSQLDAIRAACLSSTTETIAACEKFHAAKK
;
A
#
# COMPACT_ATOMS: atom_id res chain seq x y z
N MET A 1 -16.09 -46.16 23.03
CA MET A 1 -16.65 -44.81 23.12
C MET A 1 -15.63 -43.94 23.84
N SER A 2 -14.81 -43.19 23.11
CA SER A 2 -13.84 -42.29 23.75
C SER A 2 -14.60 -41.17 24.44
N THR A 3 -14.38 -41.00 25.74
CA THR A 3 -14.87 -39.86 26.52
C THR A 3 -14.45 -38.56 25.82
N PRO A 4 -15.36 -37.61 25.59
CA PRO A 4 -14.98 -36.32 25.03
C PRO A 4 -13.96 -35.66 25.95
N ASP A 5 -12.88 -35.14 25.36
CA ASP A 5 -11.82 -34.44 26.06
C ASP A 5 -12.38 -33.28 26.90
N THR A 6 -12.19 -33.34 28.22
CA THR A 6 -12.71 -32.38 29.20
C THR A 6 -12.22 -30.96 28.92
N HIS A 7 -11.02 -30.81 28.34
CA HIS A 7 -10.48 -29.51 27.94
C HIS A 7 -11.28 -28.88 26.79
N SER A 8 -11.63 -29.70 25.79
CA SER A 8 -12.47 -29.27 24.66
C SER A 8 -13.87 -28.83 25.11
N GLN A 9 -14.45 -29.47 26.13
CA GLN A 9 -15.74 -29.06 26.69
C GLN A 9 -15.66 -27.74 27.46
N ALA A 10 -14.58 -27.50 28.21
CA ALA A 10 -14.36 -26.24 28.91
C ALA A 10 -14.20 -25.06 27.94
N LEU A 11 -13.42 -25.23 26.87
CA LEU A 11 -13.27 -24.21 25.82
C LEU A 11 -14.61 -23.91 25.10
N LEU A 12 -15.45 -24.93 24.92
CA LEU A 12 -16.78 -24.75 24.35
C LEU A 12 -17.69 -23.96 25.31
N ALA A 13 -17.65 -24.27 26.60
CA ALA A 13 -18.43 -23.57 27.63
C ALA A 13 -17.98 -22.10 27.78
N ASP A 14 -16.67 -21.84 27.81
CA ASP A 14 -16.11 -20.49 27.82
C ASP A 14 -16.58 -19.68 26.60
N ARG A 15 -16.55 -20.29 25.41
CA ARG A 15 -17.08 -19.69 24.18
C ARG A 15 -18.57 -19.35 24.31
N MET A 16 -19.38 -20.25 24.85
CA MET A 16 -20.82 -20.01 25.06
C MET A 16 -21.08 -18.90 26.10
N ASN A 17 -20.17 -18.73 27.06
CA ASN A 17 -20.23 -17.68 28.08
C ASN A 17 -19.57 -16.36 27.62
N GLY A 18 -19.10 -16.28 26.37
CA GLY A 18 -18.44 -15.09 25.84
C GLY A 18 -17.03 -14.84 26.39
N ASN A 19 -16.44 -15.86 27.02
CA ASN A 19 -15.08 -15.83 27.54
C ASN A 19 -14.14 -16.36 26.46
N PHE A 20 -13.30 -15.49 25.90
CA PHE A 20 -12.44 -15.85 24.79
C PHE A 20 -10.97 -15.65 25.15
N ALA A 21 -10.14 -16.61 24.74
CA ALA A 21 -8.69 -16.44 24.81
C ALA A 21 -8.27 -15.26 23.91
N ALA A 22 -7.43 -14.38 24.44
CA ALA A 22 -6.94 -13.21 23.73
C ALA A 22 -6.10 -13.65 22.51
N LEU A 23 -6.39 -13.03 21.37
CA LEU A 23 -5.52 -13.08 20.21
C LEU A 23 -4.57 -11.89 20.26
N GLU A 24 -3.29 -12.17 20.42
CA GLU A 24 -2.24 -11.15 20.41
C GLU A 24 -1.47 -11.17 19.09
N ILE A 25 -1.27 -9.99 18.52
CA ILE A 25 -0.33 -9.76 17.43
C ILE A 25 0.90 -9.11 18.06
N SER A 26 2.08 -9.71 17.84
CA SER A 26 3.32 -9.19 18.43
C SER A 26 3.60 -7.77 17.92
N GLY A 27 4.24 -6.95 18.75
CA GLY A 27 4.62 -5.59 18.35
C GLY A 27 5.50 -5.56 17.09
N GLU A 28 6.36 -6.55 16.91
CA GLU A 28 7.18 -6.72 15.71
C GLU A 28 6.32 -7.01 14.47
N ALA A 29 5.39 -7.96 14.56
CA ALA A 29 4.50 -8.28 13.44
C ALA A 29 3.59 -7.11 13.08
N PHE A 30 3.11 -6.37 14.09
CA PHE A 30 2.34 -5.16 13.90
C PHE A 30 3.16 -4.08 13.19
N ALA A 31 4.39 -3.81 13.64
CA ALA A 31 5.27 -2.80 13.03
C ALA A 31 5.61 -3.17 11.58
N ALA A 32 5.95 -4.43 11.32
CA ALA A 32 6.22 -4.93 9.97
C ALA A 32 5.01 -4.74 9.04
N ALA A 33 3.80 -5.06 9.53
CA ALA A 33 2.57 -4.89 8.78
C ALA A 33 2.17 -3.41 8.61
N TYR A 34 2.45 -2.55 9.59
CA TYR A 34 2.23 -1.11 9.52
C TYR A 34 3.07 -0.44 8.42
N ASP A 35 4.32 -0.89 8.26
CA ASP A 35 5.29 -0.34 7.31
C ASP A 35 5.19 -0.94 5.89
N THR A 36 4.29 -1.90 5.66
CA THR A 36 3.99 -2.54 4.37
C THR A 36 3.91 -1.53 3.21
N PRO A 37 4.94 -1.44 2.34
CA PRO A 37 5.12 -0.31 1.43
C PRO A 37 4.23 -0.37 0.18
N ASP A 38 3.68 -1.54 -0.12
CA ASP A 38 2.88 -1.89 -1.30
C ASP A 38 1.36 -1.70 -1.11
N ILE A 39 0.92 -1.07 -0.03
CA ILE A 39 -0.48 -0.62 0.13
C ILE A 39 -0.75 0.63 -0.71
N GLY A 40 0.27 1.48 -0.93
CA GLY A 40 0.15 2.78 -1.61
C GLY A 40 -0.61 2.78 -2.94
N PRO A 41 -0.29 1.86 -3.88
CA PRO A 41 -0.99 1.77 -5.17
C PRO A 41 -2.46 1.33 -5.09
N HIS A 42 -2.90 0.81 -3.95
CA HIS A 42 -4.26 0.32 -3.71
C HIS A 42 -5.11 1.30 -2.90
N ILE A 43 -4.57 2.48 -2.60
CA ILE A 43 -5.30 3.56 -1.94
C ILE A 43 -6.23 4.21 -2.96
N GLU A 44 -7.52 4.10 -2.71
CA GLU A 44 -8.56 4.77 -3.47
C GLU A 44 -9.08 5.99 -2.70
N LYS A 45 -9.74 6.91 -3.39
CA LYS A 45 -10.41 8.04 -2.76
C LYS A 45 -11.92 7.92 -2.91
N ASP A 46 -12.63 8.18 -1.83
CA ASP A 46 -14.09 8.29 -1.90
C ASP A 46 -14.51 9.62 -2.55
N TYR A 47 -15.81 9.82 -2.69
CA TYR A 47 -16.36 11.03 -3.30
C TYR A 47 -16.18 12.30 -2.45
N LYS A 48 -15.80 12.18 -1.17
CA LYS A 48 -15.39 13.28 -0.30
C LYS A 48 -13.87 13.49 -0.31
N GLY A 49 -13.12 12.66 -1.04
CA GLY A 49 -11.67 12.71 -1.11
C GLY A 49 -10.95 11.97 0.02
N LEU A 50 -11.67 11.23 0.87
CA LEU A 50 -11.10 10.41 1.95
C LEU A 50 -10.42 9.17 1.38
N SER A 51 -9.26 8.84 1.92
CA SER A 51 -8.46 7.72 1.44
C SER A 51 -8.96 6.42 2.05
N TYR A 52 -9.14 5.37 1.25
CA TYR A 52 -9.54 4.05 1.75
C TYR A 52 -8.83 2.93 1.00
N LEU A 53 -8.76 1.76 1.65
CA LEU A 53 -8.37 0.51 1.01
C LEU A 53 -9.63 -0.27 0.67
N SER A 54 -9.75 -0.80 -0.55
CA SER A 54 -10.90 -1.62 -0.89
C SER A 54 -10.89 -2.95 -0.11
N TRP A 55 -12.07 -3.46 0.21
CA TRP A 55 -12.21 -4.66 1.04
C TRP A 55 -11.43 -5.88 0.49
N PRO A 56 -11.42 -6.19 -0.83
CA PRO A 56 -10.68 -7.35 -1.32
C PRO A 56 -9.17 -7.22 -1.09
N PHE A 57 -8.62 -6.00 -1.19
CA PHE A 57 -7.20 -5.77 -0.91
C PHE A 57 -6.89 -5.96 0.58
N ALA A 58 -7.73 -5.42 1.47
CA ALA A 58 -7.53 -5.63 2.91
C ALA A 58 -7.51 -7.13 3.28
N TYR A 59 -8.45 -7.91 2.74
CA TYR A 59 -8.47 -9.36 2.96
C TYR A 59 -7.29 -10.10 2.31
N ARG A 60 -6.86 -9.69 1.11
CA ARG A 60 -5.66 -10.25 0.46
C ARG A 60 -4.43 -10.07 1.35
N TYR A 61 -4.18 -8.86 1.84
CA TYR A 61 -3.02 -8.58 2.70
C TYR A 61 -3.15 -9.26 4.06
N LEU A 62 -4.35 -9.32 4.64
CA LEU A 62 -4.59 -10.11 5.86
C LEU A 62 -4.14 -11.56 5.65
N LYS A 63 -4.52 -12.19 4.53
CA LYS A 63 -4.11 -13.58 4.26
C LYS A 63 -2.63 -13.74 3.94
N GLN A 64 -1.99 -12.75 3.35
CA GLN A 64 -0.54 -12.80 3.06
C GLN A 64 0.31 -12.69 4.33
N HIS A 65 -0.06 -11.82 5.26
CA HIS A 65 0.74 -11.56 6.46
C HIS A 65 0.29 -12.37 7.68
N PHE A 66 -1.01 -12.65 7.78
CA PHE A 66 -1.64 -13.31 8.93
C PHE A 66 -2.59 -14.43 8.44
N PRO A 67 -2.08 -15.49 7.80
CA PRO A 67 -2.88 -16.48 7.07
C PRO A 67 -3.93 -17.20 7.93
N SER A 68 -3.64 -17.41 9.21
CA SER A 68 -4.55 -18.05 10.18
C SER A 68 -5.72 -17.15 10.60
N LEU A 69 -5.60 -15.82 10.43
CA LEU A 69 -6.60 -14.88 10.91
C LEU A 69 -7.71 -14.66 9.89
N TYR A 70 -8.91 -14.42 10.39
CA TYR A 70 -10.05 -13.95 9.62
C TYR A 70 -10.92 -13.02 10.47
N VAL A 71 -11.75 -12.23 9.80
CA VAL A 71 -12.69 -11.31 10.45
C VAL A 71 -13.98 -12.09 10.77
N ALA A 72 -14.50 -11.89 11.98
CA ALA A 72 -15.83 -12.30 12.38
C ALA A 72 -16.55 -11.14 13.06
N PHE A 73 -17.85 -11.28 13.29
CA PHE A 73 -18.70 -10.26 13.91
C PHE A 73 -19.36 -10.82 15.16
N GLU A 74 -19.62 -9.96 16.15
CA GLU A 74 -20.54 -10.35 17.21
C GLU A 74 -21.91 -10.62 16.60
N GLU A 75 -22.59 -11.60 17.18
CA GLU A 75 -23.92 -12.01 16.78
C GLU A 75 -24.83 -11.89 18.00
N LYS A 76 -25.93 -11.14 17.88
CA LYS A 76 -26.95 -11.06 18.93
C LYS A 76 -27.76 -12.36 18.99
N THR A 77 -28.09 -12.87 17.82
CA THR A 77 -28.65 -14.20 17.56
C THR A 77 -27.95 -14.76 16.32
N LEU A 78 -28.06 -16.06 16.05
CA LEU A 78 -27.34 -16.71 14.95
C LEU A 78 -27.59 -15.97 13.61
N GLY A 79 -26.52 -15.36 13.07
CA GLY A 79 -26.54 -14.56 11.84
C GLY A 79 -27.01 -13.11 11.98
N GLU A 80 -27.48 -12.66 13.14
CA GLU A 80 -27.87 -11.27 13.42
C GLU A 80 -26.68 -10.46 13.92
N VAL A 81 -25.97 -9.82 13.00
CA VAL A 81 -24.74 -9.05 13.27
C VAL A 81 -24.97 -7.56 13.60
N VAL A 82 -26.22 -7.11 13.50
CA VAL A 82 -26.60 -5.71 13.73
C VAL A 82 -27.07 -5.53 15.17
N PHE A 83 -26.56 -4.48 15.81
CA PHE A 83 -26.94 -4.07 17.15
C PHE A 83 -27.48 -2.64 17.14
N GLY A 84 -28.18 -2.26 18.20
CA GLY A 84 -28.72 -0.91 18.39
C GLY A 84 -30.18 -0.78 17.96
N THR A 85 -30.60 0.47 17.76
CA THR A 85 -31.98 0.89 17.45
C THR A 85 -31.97 1.82 16.23
N PRO A 86 -33.13 2.09 15.59
CA PRO A 86 -33.22 3.00 14.44
C PRO A 86 -32.46 4.31 14.63
N GLY A 87 -31.48 4.58 13.77
CA GLY A 87 -30.63 5.79 13.83
C GLY A 87 -29.42 5.69 14.77
N ALA A 88 -29.22 4.56 15.43
CA ALA A 88 -28.08 4.28 16.31
C ALA A 88 -27.56 2.84 16.13
N TYR A 89 -27.61 2.33 14.90
CA TYR A 89 -27.15 0.98 14.60
C TYR A 89 -25.62 0.88 14.51
N TYR A 90 -25.09 -0.28 14.87
CA TYR A 90 -23.67 -0.58 14.78
C TYR A 90 -23.41 -2.08 14.55
N VAL A 91 -22.23 -2.38 14.02
CA VAL A 91 -21.67 -3.73 13.88
C VAL A 91 -20.41 -3.86 14.73
N ARG A 92 -20.09 -5.09 15.14
CA ARG A 92 -18.98 -5.35 16.06
C ARG A 92 -17.97 -6.38 15.53
N PRO A 93 -17.07 -5.99 14.61
CA PRO A 93 -16.07 -6.89 14.06
C PRO A 93 -14.90 -7.14 15.01
N TYR A 94 -14.28 -8.31 14.88
CA TYR A 94 -13.06 -8.72 15.56
C TYR A 94 -12.23 -9.67 14.66
N LEU A 95 -10.95 -9.85 15.00
CA LEU A 95 -10.11 -10.87 14.38
C LEU A 95 -10.07 -12.15 15.22
N THR A 96 -10.04 -13.29 14.56
CA THR A 96 -9.95 -14.60 15.20
C THR A 96 -9.16 -15.59 14.35
N ASP A 97 -8.57 -16.59 15.00
CA ASP A 97 -8.00 -17.79 14.36
C ASP A 97 -8.93 -19.02 14.52
N GLY A 98 -10.16 -18.82 15.03
CA GLY A 98 -11.12 -19.87 15.36
C GLY A 98 -11.05 -20.39 16.79
N CYS A 99 -9.97 -20.08 17.52
CA CYS A 99 -9.78 -20.44 18.93
C CYS A 99 -9.65 -19.20 19.83
N ARG A 100 -8.87 -18.21 19.39
CA ARG A 100 -8.60 -16.94 20.07
C ARG A 100 -9.22 -15.79 19.30
N ARG A 101 -9.45 -14.67 19.96
CA ARG A 101 -9.91 -13.44 19.28
C ARG A 101 -9.44 -12.16 19.94
N THR A 102 -9.45 -11.10 19.15
CA THR A 102 -9.32 -9.74 19.67
C THR A 102 -10.63 -9.31 20.33
N VAL A 103 -10.57 -8.19 21.07
CA VAL A 103 -11.77 -7.45 21.44
C VAL A 103 -12.55 -7.05 20.18
N ALA A 104 -13.88 -6.99 20.29
CA ALA A 104 -14.69 -6.43 19.22
C ALA A 104 -14.64 -4.90 19.24
N LEU A 105 -14.40 -4.31 18.08
CA LEU A 105 -14.59 -2.88 17.87
C LEU A 105 -16.07 -2.56 17.70
N VAL A 106 -16.44 -1.30 17.78
CA VAL A 106 -17.81 -0.83 17.53
C VAL A 106 -17.76 0.12 16.34
N PHE A 107 -18.45 -0.22 15.25
CA PHE A 107 -18.54 0.63 14.08
C PHE A 107 -19.98 1.00 13.76
N PRO A 108 -20.30 2.29 13.61
CA PRO A 108 -21.65 2.73 13.29
C PRO A 108 -22.04 2.31 11.88
N ILE A 109 -23.31 1.97 11.70
CA ILE A 109 -23.91 1.78 10.38
C ILE A 109 -24.33 3.15 9.84
N MET A 110 -23.74 3.54 8.72
CA MET A 110 -23.99 4.84 8.10
C MET A 110 -24.21 4.71 6.60
N ASP A 111 -24.86 5.72 6.03
CA ASP A 111 -24.97 5.86 4.58
C ASP A 111 -23.65 6.33 3.95
N ARG A 112 -23.62 6.44 2.63
CA ARG A 112 -22.45 6.96 1.90
C ARG A 112 -22.07 8.38 2.36
N LYS A 113 -23.03 9.16 2.85
CA LYS A 113 -22.83 10.53 3.39
C LYS A 113 -22.38 10.57 4.84
N HIS A 114 -22.20 9.42 5.49
CA HIS A 114 -21.87 9.29 6.91
C HIS A 114 -23.00 9.74 7.83
N ASN A 115 -24.25 9.74 7.34
CA ASN A 115 -25.42 9.92 8.19
C ASN A 115 -25.83 8.58 8.80
N ALA A 116 -26.36 8.62 10.01
CA ALA A 116 -26.98 7.45 10.62
C ALA A 116 -28.21 7.00 9.81
N ILE A 117 -28.36 5.68 9.65
CA ILE A 117 -29.48 5.06 8.94
C ILE A 117 -30.57 4.66 9.93
N LYS A 118 -31.83 5.02 9.65
CA LYS A 118 -32.99 4.65 10.47
C LYS A 118 -33.62 3.32 10.04
N GLU A 119 -33.76 3.12 8.74
CA GLU A 119 -34.31 1.90 8.15
C GLU A 119 -33.21 1.16 7.41
N LEU A 120 -32.88 -0.06 7.85
CA LEU A 120 -31.81 -0.86 7.28
C LEU A 120 -32.32 -1.72 6.14
N ASP A 121 -31.51 -1.81 5.09
CA ASP A 121 -31.63 -2.86 4.09
C ASP A 121 -30.38 -3.76 4.10
N GLY A 122 -30.44 -4.88 3.37
CA GLY A 122 -29.32 -5.81 3.29
C GLY A 122 -28.04 -5.18 2.70
N ARG A 123 -28.18 -4.12 1.90
CA ARG A 123 -27.04 -3.42 1.30
C ARG A 123 -26.31 -2.57 2.34
N ALA A 124 -27.04 -1.81 3.15
CA ALA A 124 -26.51 -1.02 4.24
C ALA A 124 -25.77 -1.90 5.25
N ILE A 125 -26.33 -3.07 5.58
CA ILE A 125 -25.69 -4.04 6.48
C ILE A 125 -24.39 -4.55 5.85
N SER A 126 -24.44 -5.02 4.60
CA SER A 126 -23.27 -5.58 3.91
C SER A 126 -22.14 -4.57 3.74
N ASP A 127 -22.43 -3.35 3.25
CA ASP A 127 -21.44 -2.30 3.04
C ASP A 127 -20.77 -1.89 4.37
N ASN A 128 -21.54 -1.79 5.46
CA ASN A 128 -21.00 -1.43 6.77
C ASN A 128 -20.24 -2.58 7.45
N CYS A 129 -20.62 -3.85 7.21
CA CYS A 129 -19.81 -5.00 7.59
C CYS A 129 -18.45 -4.94 6.90
N GLN A 130 -18.39 -4.68 5.58
CA GLN A 130 -17.12 -4.57 4.86
C GLN A 130 -16.26 -3.40 5.38
N ARG A 131 -16.87 -2.23 5.62
CA ARG A 131 -16.16 -1.08 6.23
C ARG A 131 -15.60 -1.43 7.60
N GLY A 132 -16.40 -2.05 8.45
CA GLY A 132 -15.99 -2.48 9.79
C GLY A 132 -14.87 -3.53 9.75
N ALA A 133 -14.95 -4.49 8.84
CA ALA A 133 -13.94 -5.53 8.65
C ALA A 133 -12.58 -4.95 8.29
N VAL A 134 -12.52 -4.05 7.28
CA VAL A 134 -11.26 -3.41 6.87
C VAL A 134 -10.64 -2.61 8.02
N LYS A 135 -11.47 -1.87 8.78
CA LYS A 135 -10.99 -1.13 9.94
C LYS A 135 -10.49 -2.04 11.06
N ALA A 136 -11.18 -3.15 11.34
CA ALA A 136 -10.70 -4.13 12.31
C ALA A 136 -9.36 -4.76 11.91
N ILE A 137 -9.19 -5.10 10.63
CA ILE A 137 -7.91 -5.58 10.09
C ILE A 137 -6.83 -4.53 10.36
N ALA A 138 -7.05 -3.28 9.96
CA ALA A 138 -6.06 -2.22 10.14
C ALA A 138 -5.70 -1.97 11.60
N THR A 139 -6.70 -1.86 12.48
CA THR A 139 -6.51 -1.57 13.90
C THR A 139 -5.68 -2.64 14.62
N PHE A 140 -5.93 -3.92 14.35
CA PHE A 140 -5.26 -5.00 15.09
C PHE A 140 -3.97 -5.47 14.44
N THR A 141 -3.85 -5.39 13.11
CA THR A 141 -2.67 -5.89 12.40
C THR A 141 -1.67 -4.80 12.04
N GLY A 142 -2.08 -3.53 12.00
CA GLY A 142 -1.30 -2.43 11.44
C GLY A 142 -1.45 -2.28 9.92
N LEU A 143 -1.98 -3.27 9.21
CA LEU A 143 -2.14 -3.23 7.74
C LEU A 143 -3.02 -2.06 7.30
N GLY A 144 -2.43 -1.07 6.64
CA GLY A 144 -3.17 0.10 6.14
C GLY A 144 -3.64 1.06 7.24
N LEU A 145 -3.21 0.87 8.50
CA LEU A 145 -3.59 1.75 9.60
C LEU A 145 -3.15 3.20 9.39
N ARG A 146 -2.04 3.41 8.67
CA ARG A 146 -1.57 4.75 8.27
C ARG A 146 -2.59 5.56 7.47
N LEU A 147 -3.58 4.91 6.84
CA LEU A 147 -4.63 5.59 6.08
C LEU A 147 -5.57 6.35 7.00
N TYR A 148 -5.81 5.81 8.19
CA TYR A 148 -6.70 6.38 9.20
C TYR A 148 -5.98 7.29 10.18
N ALA A 149 -4.65 7.13 10.31
CA ALA A 149 -3.83 7.96 11.17
C ALA A 149 -3.84 9.42 10.70
N GLY A 150 -4.44 10.30 11.50
CA GLY A 150 -4.53 11.74 11.23
C GLY A 150 -5.84 12.21 10.59
N GLU A 151 -6.79 11.33 10.27
CA GLU A 151 -8.13 11.73 9.78
C GLU A 151 -8.99 12.40 10.86
N ASP A 152 -8.75 12.09 12.15
CA ASP A 152 -9.48 12.65 13.30
C ASP A 152 -8.97 14.02 13.76
N ILE A 153 -7.91 14.55 13.15
CA ILE A 153 -7.39 15.88 13.49
C ILE A 153 -8.22 16.90 12.69
N PRO A 154 -9.00 17.79 13.35
CA PRO A 154 -9.75 18.80 12.63
C PRO A 154 -8.78 19.67 11.82
N THR A 155 -8.83 19.56 10.50
CA THR A 155 -8.22 20.57 9.63
C THR A 155 -9.11 21.80 9.71
N GLU A 156 -8.69 22.76 10.52
CA GLU A 156 -9.08 24.16 10.35
C GLU A 156 -8.91 24.49 8.86
N GLU A 157 -10.00 24.92 8.24
CA GLU A 157 -10.08 25.51 6.89
C GLU A 157 -10.22 24.57 5.67
N SER A 158 -11.48 24.47 5.23
CA SER A 158 -11.83 24.49 3.81
C SER A 158 -11.28 25.77 3.16
N ASN A 159 -10.11 25.69 2.51
CA ASN A 159 -9.81 26.38 1.25
C ASN A 159 -8.45 25.93 0.68
N GLY A 160 -8.48 25.39 -0.54
CA GLY A 160 -7.37 25.47 -1.51
C GLY A 160 -6.01 24.90 -1.09
N ASN A 161 -5.70 23.71 -1.60
CA ASN A 161 -4.34 23.28 -1.94
C ASN A 161 -3.29 23.34 -0.80
N THR A 162 -3.11 22.28 -0.01
CA THR A 162 -1.75 21.88 0.35
C THR A 162 -1.61 20.43 0.85
N GLN A 163 -0.66 19.76 0.21
CA GLN A 163 0.19 18.69 0.72
C GLN A 163 0.94 19.14 1.99
N ARG A 164 0.88 18.36 3.09
CA ARG A 164 2.02 18.10 4.00
C ARG A 164 1.58 17.29 5.22
N ALA A 165 2.09 16.06 5.33
CA ALA A 165 2.51 15.52 6.62
C ALA A 165 4.04 15.47 6.61
N LYS A 166 4.65 16.45 7.28
CA LYS A 166 6.05 16.41 7.71
C LYS A 166 6.10 15.47 8.93
N ALA A 167 6.95 14.45 8.90
CA ALA A 167 7.54 13.91 10.11
C ALA A 167 8.97 14.46 10.23
N SER A 168 9.19 15.25 11.26
CA SER A 168 10.43 15.95 11.57
C SER A 168 11.47 15.02 12.19
N SER A 169 12.71 15.20 11.73
CA SER A 169 13.95 14.72 12.31
C SER A 169 14.28 15.32 13.68
N ALA A 170 14.76 14.49 14.61
CA ALA A 170 15.70 14.81 15.70
C ALA A 170 16.28 13.46 16.21
N LYS A 171 17.56 13.22 16.50
CA LYS A 171 18.84 13.95 16.47
C LYS A 171 19.97 12.89 16.70
N LYS A 172 21.17 13.08 16.11
CA LYS A 172 22.46 12.33 16.33
C LYS A 172 22.90 12.36 17.83
N ALA A 173 23.82 11.57 18.42
CA ALA A 173 25.02 10.77 18.04
C ALA A 173 25.43 9.85 19.27
N PRO A 174 26.60 9.17 19.36
CA PRO A 174 27.69 8.87 18.41
C PRO A 174 28.15 7.37 18.39
N ALA A 175 29.24 7.15 17.64
CA ALA A 175 29.80 5.90 17.11
C ALA A 175 30.40 4.86 18.08
N THR A 176 30.44 3.61 17.62
CA THR A 176 31.52 2.63 17.87
C THR A 176 31.76 1.79 16.61
N GLU A 177 33.02 1.44 16.39
CA GLU A 177 33.64 0.92 15.17
C GLU A 177 33.27 -0.51 14.74
N LYS A 178 33.54 -0.74 13.45
CA LYS A 178 33.49 -1.93 12.57
C LYS A 178 34.13 -3.22 13.14
N PRO A 179 33.81 -4.41 12.58
CA PRO A 179 34.61 -4.93 11.44
C PRO A 179 33.80 -5.28 10.18
N ALA A 180 34.53 -5.30 9.05
CA ALA A 180 34.06 -5.38 7.68
C ALA A 180 33.57 -6.76 7.21
N ILE A 181 32.52 -6.77 6.37
CA ILE A 181 32.25 -7.80 5.35
C ILE A 181 31.78 -7.08 4.06
N GLN A 182 32.07 -7.72 2.93
CA GLN A 182 32.28 -7.22 1.57
C GLN A 182 31.13 -6.48 0.88
N ALA A 183 31.53 -5.65 -0.10
CA ALA A 183 30.71 -4.72 -0.86
C ALA A 183 29.60 -5.38 -1.70
N SER A 184 28.35 -5.02 -1.41
CA SER A 184 27.28 -4.94 -2.40
C SER A 184 26.95 -3.46 -2.58
N SER A 185 27.21 -2.89 -3.76
CA SER A 185 26.85 -1.51 -4.10
C SER A 185 25.36 -1.30 -3.85
N THR A 186 25.01 -0.58 -2.80
CA THR A 186 23.63 -0.16 -2.55
C THR A 186 23.20 0.72 -3.71
N PHE A 187 22.31 0.22 -4.56
CA PHE A 187 21.79 0.94 -5.71
C PHE A 187 21.02 2.19 -5.25
N ASP A 188 21.50 3.39 -5.61
CA ASP A 188 20.78 4.65 -5.39
C ASP A 188 20.02 5.04 -6.66
N GLY A 189 18.75 4.63 -6.74
CA GLY A 189 17.92 4.92 -7.90
C GLY A 189 17.54 6.40 -8.03
N LYS A 190 17.54 7.16 -6.93
CA LYS A 190 17.32 8.62 -7.00
C LYS A 190 18.50 9.30 -7.66
N GLN A 191 19.72 8.97 -7.23
CA GLN A 191 20.92 9.52 -7.85
C GLN A 191 21.04 9.07 -9.31
N SER A 192 20.74 7.81 -9.60
CA SER A 192 20.75 7.28 -10.97
C SER A 192 19.81 8.03 -11.92
N LEU A 193 18.61 8.43 -11.45
CA LEU A 193 17.70 9.27 -12.22
C LEU A 193 18.19 10.71 -12.38
N VAL A 194 18.81 11.27 -11.35
CA VAL A 194 19.40 12.62 -11.41
C VAL A 194 20.53 12.65 -12.45
N ASP A 195 21.44 11.68 -12.39
CA ASP A 195 22.56 11.56 -13.33
C ASP A 195 22.07 11.34 -14.76
N PHE A 196 21.04 10.50 -14.95
CA PHE A 196 20.39 10.31 -16.24
C PHE A 196 19.78 11.60 -16.79
N CYS A 197 19.04 12.36 -15.96
CA CYS A 197 18.44 13.63 -16.37
C CYS A 197 19.47 14.72 -16.66
N GLN A 198 20.60 14.70 -15.95
CA GLN A 198 21.69 15.63 -16.16
C GLN A 198 22.43 15.33 -17.47
N ALA A 199 22.63 14.06 -17.80
CA ALA A 199 23.22 13.64 -19.07
C ALA A 199 22.30 13.92 -20.28
N ASN A 200 20.98 13.92 -20.07
CA ASN A 200 19.96 14.16 -21.10
C ASN A 200 20.20 13.35 -22.40
N PRO A 201 20.28 12.00 -22.32
CA PRO A 201 20.68 11.16 -23.45
C PRO A 201 19.66 11.15 -24.60
N LEU A 202 18.38 11.42 -24.30
CA LEU A 202 17.29 11.51 -25.29
C LEU A 202 17.13 12.93 -25.89
N LYS A 203 18.05 13.85 -25.58
CA LYS A 203 18.10 15.22 -26.11
C LYS A 203 16.76 15.97 -26.01
N TYR A 204 16.15 15.97 -24.83
CA TYR A 204 15.09 16.93 -24.50
C TYR A 204 15.63 18.36 -24.57
N GLU A 205 14.72 19.34 -24.70
CA GLU A 205 15.06 20.76 -24.87
C GLU A 205 16.03 21.28 -23.80
N ASP A 206 15.80 20.87 -22.54
CA ASP A 206 16.70 21.11 -21.42
C ASP A 206 16.62 19.98 -20.37
N SER A 207 17.47 20.05 -19.34
CA SER A 207 17.47 19.07 -18.25
C SER A 207 16.15 19.07 -17.47
N LYS A 208 15.41 20.18 -17.42
CA LYS A 208 14.13 20.29 -16.72
C LYS A 208 13.01 19.58 -17.47
N ALA A 209 12.99 19.64 -18.80
CA ALA A 209 12.10 18.89 -19.66
C ALA A 209 12.37 17.39 -19.55
N CYS A 210 13.64 16.98 -19.46
CA CYS A 210 14.00 15.59 -19.18
C CYS A 210 13.49 15.13 -17.80
N GLN A 211 13.67 15.96 -16.76
CA GLN A 211 13.14 15.67 -15.41
C GLN A 211 11.60 15.57 -15.40
N MET A 212 10.89 16.43 -16.12
CA MET A 212 9.44 16.36 -16.23
C MET A 212 8.99 15.09 -16.96
N ALA A 213 9.66 14.71 -18.04
CA ALA A 213 9.36 13.47 -18.76
C ALA A 213 9.61 12.24 -17.88
N VAL A 214 10.72 12.22 -17.12
CA VAL A 214 11.01 11.18 -16.12
C VAL A 214 9.96 11.16 -15.02
N LYS A 215 9.52 12.33 -14.51
CA LYS A 215 8.48 12.42 -13.49
C LYS A 215 7.14 11.87 -13.99
N ASN A 216 6.70 12.27 -15.18
CA ASN A 216 5.48 11.75 -15.79
C ASN A 216 5.57 10.24 -16.01
N THR A 217 6.77 9.74 -16.34
CA THR A 217 7.01 8.31 -16.48
C THR A 217 6.96 7.59 -15.15
N LEU A 218 7.55 8.13 -14.09
CA LEU A 218 7.44 7.61 -12.72
C LEU A 218 5.97 7.47 -12.33
N GLU A 219 5.17 8.51 -12.54
CA GLU A 219 3.73 8.48 -12.28
C GLU A 219 3.03 7.37 -13.10
N SER A 220 3.39 7.20 -14.38
CA SER A 220 2.83 6.15 -15.25
C SER A 220 3.19 4.73 -14.80
N VAL A 221 4.35 4.53 -14.15
CA VAL A 221 4.78 3.24 -13.60
C VAL A 221 4.42 3.06 -12.12
N GLY A 222 3.63 3.96 -11.54
CA GLY A 222 3.14 3.87 -10.16
C GLY A 222 4.17 4.29 -9.09
N LEU A 223 5.21 5.02 -9.48
CA LEU A 223 6.23 5.57 -8.58
C LEU A 223 6.04 7.08 -8.44
N ASN A 224 6.07 7.61 -7.22
CA ASN A 224 5.75 9.02 -7.00
C ASN A 224 6.96 9.95 -7.09
N THR A 225 8.16 9.44 -6.75
CA THR A 225 9.40 10.23 -6.76
C THR A 225 10.60 9.33 -7.07
N GLY A 226 11.72 9.93 -7.47
CA GLY A 226 12.98 9.19 -7.66
C GLY A 226 13.46 8.47 -6.39
N ALA A 227 13.06 8.92 -5.19
CA ALA A 227 13.35 8.22 -3.93
C ALA A 227 12.60 6.89 -3.77
N ASN A 228 11.60 6.63 -4.61
CA ASN A 228 10.87 5.36 -4.65
C ASN A 228 11.50 4.35 -5.61
N VAL A 229 12.52 4.75 -6.38
CA VAL A 229 13.33 3.85 -7.22
C VAL A 229 14.38 3.19 -6.33
N LYS A 230 14.01 2.06 -5.71
CA LYS A 230 14.85 1.38 -4.71
C LYS A 230 15.64 0.22 -5.28
N ARG A 231 15.26 -0.28 -6.46
CA ARG A 231 15.92 -1.41 -7.10
C ARG A 231 16.28 -1.09 -8.56
N PRO A 232 17.33 -1.72 -9.11
CA PRO A 232 17.71 -1.55 -10.51
C PRO A 232 16.56 -1.84 -11.48
N GLU A 233 15.66 -2.76 -11.15
CA GLU A 233 14.49 -3.10 -11.99
C GLU A 233 13.47 -1.95 -12.04
N ASP A 234 13.30 -1.20 -10.94
CA ASP A 234 12.40 -0.05 -10.88
C ASP A 234 12.93 1.08 -11.78
N PHE A 235 14.26 1.26 -11.79
CA PHE A 235 14.95 2.19 -12.67
C PHE A 235 14.83 1.74 -14.14
N ALA A 236 15.08 0.46 -14.42
CA ALA A 236 14.95 -0.10 -15.76
C ALA A 236 13.52 0.04 -16.32
N ASN A 237 12.49 -0.22 -15.51
CA ASN A 237 11.09 -0.01 -15.89
C ASN A 237 10.79 1.46 -16.21
N THR A 238 11.34 2.38 -15.42
CA THR A 238 11.16 3.82 -15.64
C THR A 238 11.83 4.25 -16.94
N ILE A 239 13.10 3.88 -17.16
CA ILE A 239 13.84 4.29 -18.37
C ILE A 239 13.26 3.67 -19.64
N THR A 240 12.89 2.39 -19.62
CA THR A 240 12.30 1.73 -20.81
C THR A 240 10.92 2.31 -21.17
N THR A 241 10.09 2.63 -20.17
CA THR A 241 8.81 3.33 -20.39
C THR A 241 9.02 4.74 -20.94
N LEU A 242 10.02 5.46 -20.43
CA LEU A 242 10.38 6.79 -20.91
C LEU A 242 10.80 6.77 -22.37
N VAL A 243 11.67 5.82 -22.75
CA VAL A 243 12.13 5.66 -24.14
C VAL A 243 10.97 5.30 -25.07
N ALA A 244 10.05 4.43 -24.63
CA ALA A 244 8.85 4.10 -25.39
C ALA A 244 7.93 5.31 -25.59
N ALA A 245 7.71 6.10 -24.54
CA ALA A 245 6.92 7.33 -24.61
C ALA A 245 7.57 8.37 -25.53
N TRP A 246 8.90 8.57 -25.41
CA TRP A 246 9.66 9.47 -26.27
C TRP A 246 9.58 9.07 -27.75
N THR A 247 9.71 7.77 -28.05
CA THR A 247 9.64 7.24 -29.42
C THR A 247 8.29 7.54 -30.06
N LYS A 248 7.20 7.39 -29.28
CA LYS A 248 5.84 7.73 -29.69
C LYS A 248 5.66 9.22 -29.92
N ASP A 249 6.16 10.05 -29.00
CA ASP A 249 6.04 11.52 -29.06
C ASP A 249 6.80 12.13 -30.26
N LYS A 250 7.99 11.61 -30.54
CA LYS A 250 8.81 12.01 -31.71
C LYS A 250 8.34 11.40 -33.03
N GLY A 251 7.30 10.56 -33.03
CA GLY A 251 6.74 9.96 -34.24
C GLY A 251 7.71 9.03 -34.98
N VAL A 252 8.68 8.45 -34.27
CA VAL A 252 9.71 7.59 -34.87
C VAL A 252 9.06 6.29 -35.35
N LYS A 253 9.19 5.99 -36.65
CA LYS A 253 8.64 4.76 -37.24
C LYS A 253 9.61 3.59 -36.99
N VAL A 254 9.27 2.73 -36.03
CA VAL A 254 10.03 1.51 -35.68
C VAL A 254 9.09 0.31 -35.68
N THR A 255 9.55 -0.85 -36.15
CA THR A 255 8.74 -2.07 -36.09
C THR A 255 8.60 -2.57 -34.65
N LYS A 256 7.53 -3.30 -34.33
CA LYS A 256 7.32 -3.84 -32.98
C LYS A 256 8.47 -4.75 -32.52
N ALA A 257 9.01 -5.56 -33.42
CA ALA A 257 10.13 -6.47 -33.15
C ALA A 257 11.43 -5.71 -32.85
N GLU A 258 11.74 -4.70 -33.66
CA GLU A 258 12.92 -3.86 -33.47
C GLU A 258 12.83 -3.04 -32.18
N MET A 259 11.64 -2.48 -31.88
CA MET A 259 11.41 -1.73 -30.63
C MET A 259 11.58 -2.61 -29.39
N THR A 260 11.06 -3.85 -29.44
CA THR A 260 11.21 -4.81 -28.33
C THR A 260 12.69 -5.12 -28.09
N SER A 261 13.45 -5.44 -29.15
CA SER A 261 14.89 -5.72 -29.05
C SER A 261 15.69 -4.53 -28.50
N GLN A 262 15.35 -3.30 -28.89
CA GLN A 262 16.01 -2.09 -28.41
C GLN A 262 15.70 -1.80 -26.94
N LEU A 263 14.45 -1.98 -26.51
CA LEU A 263 14.07 -1.82 -25.11
C LEU A 263 14.71 -2.89 -24.21
N ASP A 264 14.84 -4.13 -24.68
CA ASP A 264 15.52 -5.20 -23.93
C ASP A 264 17.01 -4.89 -23.74
N ALA A 265 17.67 -4.35 -24.76
CA ALA A 265 19.07 -3.90 -24.66
C ALA A 265 19.24 -2.75 -23.65
N ILE A 266 18.33 -1.77 -23.67
CA ILE A 266 18.32 -0.65 -22.71
C ILE A 266 18.04 -1.18 -21.29
N ARG A 267 17.10 -2.13 -21.15
CA ARG A 267 16.79 -2.76 -19.87
C ARG A 267 18.00 -3.47 -19.28
N ALA A 268 18.75 -4.22 -20.09
CA ALA A 268 19.98 -4.89 -19.65
C ALA A 268 21.03 -3.88 -19.18
N ALA A 269 21.21 -2.77 -19.89
CA ALA A 269 22.11 -1.68 -19.47
C ALA A 269 21.70 -1.03 -18.14
N CYS A 270 20.38 -0.88 -17.91
CA CYS A 270 19.83 -0.38 -16.64
C CYS A 270 20.16 -1.25 -15.43
N LEU A 271 20.27 -2.57 -15.62
CA LEU A 271 20.62 -3.51 -14.56
C LEU A 271 22.12 -3.56 -14.28
N SER A 272 22.95 -3.04 -15.19
CA SER A 272 24.40 -2.99 -15.05
C SER A 272 24.86 -1.71 -14.35
N SER A 273 24.65 -0.54 -14.99
CA SER A 273 25.02 0.76 -14.40
C SER A 273 24.30 1.94 -15.05
N THR A 274 24.24 3.06 -14.33
CA THR A 274 23.70 4.32 -14.85
C THR A 274 24.50 4.83 -16.06
N THR A 275 25.81 4.64 -16.07
CA THR A 275 26.68 5.03 -17.19
C THR A 275 26.37 4.22 -18.45
N GLU A 276 26.21 2.90 -18.33
CA GLU A 276 25.80 2.06 -19.46
C GLU A 276 24.39 2.39 -19.95
N THR A 277 23.49 2.73 -19.04
CA THR A 277 22.13 3.18 -19.38
C THR A 277 22.15 4.44 -20.23
N ILE A 278 22.95 5.44 -19.82
CA ILE A 278 23.11 6.69 -20.57
C ILE A 278 23.65 6.38 -21.97
N ALA A 279 24.73 5.59 -22.08
CA ALA A 279 25.31 5.22 -23.36
C ALA A 279 24.33 4.45 -24.27
N ALA A 280 23.53 3.54 -23.71
CA ALA A 280 22.52 2.79 -24.45
C ALA A 280 21.41 3.72 -25.00
N CYS A 281 20.93 4.66 -24.19
CA CYS A 281 19.92 5.64 -24.60
C CYS A 281 20.46 6.66 -25.63
N GLU A 282 21.73 7.07 -25.53
CA GLU A 282 22.38 7.90 -26.54
C GLU A 282 22.50 7.18 -27.88
N LYS A 283 22.92 5.90 -27.85
CA LYS A 283 22.98 5.05 -29.04
C LYS A 283 21.60 4.86 -29.67
N PHE A 284 20.56 4.65 -28.85
CA PHE A 284 19.18 4.58 -29.31
C PHE A 284 18.76 5.89 -30.00
N HIS A 285 18.97 7.04 -29.36
CA HIS A 285 18.65 8.33 -29.93
C HIS A 285 19.40 8.58 -31.25
N ALA A 286 20.69 8.28 -31.31
CA ALA A 286 21.50 8.44 -32.52
C ALA A 286 21.03 7.56 -33.69
N ALA A 287 20.55 6.35 -33.41
CA ALA A 287 19.99 5.46 -34.42
C ALA A 287 18.60 5.87 -34.92
N LYS A 288 17.93 6.80 -34.22
CA LYS A 288 16.53 7.22 -34.47
C LYS A 288 16.38 8.71 -34.81
N LYS A 289 17.51 9.41 -35.00
CA LYS A 289 17.57 10.75 -35.59
C LYS A 289 17.32 10.67 -37.10
#